data_AF-A0A7W1HAP0-F1
#
_entry.id   AF-A0A7W1HAP0-F1
#
_cell.length_a   1.000
_cell.length_b   1.000
_cell.length_c   1.000
_cell.angle_alpha   90.00
_cell.angle_beta   90.00
_cell.angle_gamma   90.00
#
_symmetry.space_group_name_H-M   'P 1'
#
loop_
_entity.id
_entity.type
_entity.pdbx_description
1 polymer ?
#
loop_
_entity_poly.entity_id
_entity_poly.type
_entity_poly.pdbx_seq_one_letter_code
_entity_poly.pdbx_strand_id
1 'polypeptide(L)'
;MACGPHVLGDGGLFAIAGPDVLESRETALETARELKTIAERLGVPLLFKSSYLKANRTSGDAYVGPGLDAGLEILAEIRAGTGLP
;
A
#
# COMPACT_ATOMS: atom_id res chain seq x y z
N MET A 1 -18.06 -3.02 -5.68
CA MET A 1 -17.20 -4.18 -5.41
C MET A 1 -16.75 -4.14 -3.95
N ALA A 2 -16.81 -5.25 -3.22
CA ALA A 2 -16.30 -5.29 -1.85
C ALA A 2 -14.77 -5.43 -1.84
N CYS A 3 -14.09 -4.63 -1.02
CA CYS A 3 -12.65 -4.70 -0.79
C CYS A 3 -12.38 -4.53 0.72
N GLY A 4 -12.10 -5.65 1.39
CA GLY A 4 -12.06 -5.68 2.85
C GLY A 4 -13.39 -5.18 3.45
N PRO A 5 -13.38 -4.19 4.36
CA PRO A 5 -14.60 -3.64 4.94
C PRO A 5 -15.30 -2.60 4.03
N HIS A 6 -14.73 -2.23 2.89
CA HIS A 6 -15.22 -1.14 2.05
C HIS A 6 -16.04 -1.65 0.85
N VAL A 7 -17.10 -0.91 0.51
CA VAL A 7 -17.79 -1.04 -0.78
C VAL A 7 -17.27 0.06 -1.69
N LEU A 8 -16.68 -0.31 -2.82
CA LEU A 8 -16.12 0.62 -3.80
C LEU A 8 -17.00 0.68 -5.05
N GLY A 9 -17.05 1.85 -5.69
CA GLY A 9 -17.78 2.05 -6.95
C GLY A 9 -19.29 2.27 -6.79
N ASP A 10 -19.72 2.67 -5.60
CA ASP A 10 -21.10 3.07 -5.26
C ASP A 10 -21.36 4.58 -5.44
N GLY A 11 -20.38 5.31 -5.98
CA GLY A 11 -20.40 6.77 -6.15
C GLY A 11 -19.67 7.53 -5.03
N GLY A 12 -19.25 6.86 -3.96
CA GLY A 12 -18.42 7.44 -2.91
C GLY A 12 -16.96 7.63 -3.33
N LEU A 13 -16.32 8.68 -2.80
CA LEU A 13 -14.88 8.89 -2.95
C LEU A 13 -14.12 7.82 -2.15
N PHE A 14 -13.10 7.22 -2.76
CA PHE A 14 -12.13 6.36 -2.09
C PHE A 14 -10.72 6.65 -2.61
N ALA A 15 -9.70 6.23 -1.85
CA ALA A 15 -8.31 6.39 -2.22
C ALA A 15 -7.61 5.03 -2.32
N ILE A 16 -6.70 4.91 -3.31
CA ILE A 16 -5.68 3.87 -3.35
C ILE A 16 -4.35 4.60 -3.26
N ALA A 17 -3.62 4.42 -2.16
CA ALA A 17 -2.43 5.22 -1.90
C ALA A 17 -1.34 4.43 -1.19
N GLY A 18 -0.11 4.86 -1.40
CA GLY A 18 1.09 4.30 -0.80
C GLY A 18 2.32 4.60 -1.66
N PRO A 19 3.51 4.20 -1.20
CA PRO A 19 4.75 4.43 -1.91
C PRO A 19 4.76 3.63 -3.22
N ASP A 20 5.44 4.17 -4.23
CA ASP A 20 5.43 3.55 -5.55
C ASP A 20 6.02 2.12 -5.52
N VAL A 21 7.16 1.95 -4.84
CA VAL A 21 7.80 0.66 -4.56
C VAL A 21 8.08 0.52 -3.06
N LEU A 22 8.13 -0.71 -2.56
CA LEU A 22 8.59 -1.00 -1.20
C LEU A 22 10.09 -0.72 -1.11
N GLU A 23 10.48 0.40 -0.51
CA GLU A 23 11.89 0.78 -0.32
C GLU A 23 12.50 0.13 0.92
N SER A 24 11.74 0.12 2.02
CA SER A 24 12.09 -0.56 3.26
C SER A 24 10.82 -1.00 3.99
N ARG A 25 10.95 -2.02 4.84
CA ARG A 25 9.86 -2.50 5.71
C ARG A 25 9.36 -1.40 6.64
N GLU A 26 10.29 -0.67 7.26
CA GLU A 26 10.00 0.40 8.23
C GLU A 26 9.20 1.53 7.60
N THR A 27 9.72 2.10 6.50
CA THR A 27 9.07 3.22 5.79
C THR A 27 7.70 2.82 5.27
N ALA A 28 7.53 1.59 4.78
CA ALA A 28 6.24 1.11 4.29
C ALA A 28 5.19 1.00 5.41
N LEU A 29 5.57 0.47 6.58
CA LEU A 29 4.69 0.37 7.75
C LEU A 29 4.33 1.74 8.31
N GLU A 30 5.29 2.66 8.41
CA GLU A 30 5.04 4.04 8.86
C GLU A 30 4.09 4.77 7.92
N THR A 31 4.35 4.69 6.61
CA THR A 31 3.51 5.31 5.59
C THR A 31 2.08 4.77 5.66
N ALA A 32 1.90 3.45 5.80
CA ALA A 32 0.58 2.84 5.90
C ALA A 32 -0.19 3.32 7.14
N ARG A 33 0.47 3.45 8.30
CA ARG A 33 -0.14 3.95 9.55
C ARG A 33 -0.57 5.42 9.43
N GLU A 34 0.27 6.25 8.84
CA GLU A 34 -0.04 7.67 8.67
C GLU A 34 -1.20 7.86 7.67
N LEU A 35 -1.16 7.16 6.53
CA LEU A 35 -2.25 7.18 5.55
C LEU A 35 -3.57 6.70 6.17
N LYS A 36 -3.54 5.64 6.99
CA LYS A 36 -4.72 5.18 7.73
C LYS A 36 -5.28 6.28 8.63
N THR A 37 -4.44 6.90 9.45
CA THR A 37 -4.83 7.98 10.37
C THR A 37 -5.50 9.13 9.61
N ILE A 38 -4.92 9.53 8.47
CA ILE A 38 -5.47 10.59 7.62
C ILE A 38 -6.82 10.17 7.02
N ALA A 39 -6.92 8.95 6.49
CA ALA A 39 -8.13 8.43 5.87
C ALA A 39 -9.29 8.31 6.87
N GLU A 40 -9.02 7.81 8.08
CA GLU A 40 -9.99 7.73 9.17
C GLU A 40 -10.49 9.11 9.59
N ARG A 41 -9.58 10.10 9.73
CA ARG A 41 -9.94 11.48 10.06
C ARG A 41 -10.85 12.11 9.00
N LEU A 42 -10.64 11.78 7.72
CA LEU A 42 -11.41 12.32 6.60
C LEU A 42 -12.67 11.51 6.29
N GLY A 43 -12.85 10.33 6.88
CA GLY A 43 -13.94 9.41 6.57
C GLY A 43 -13.88 8.84 5.15
N VAL A 44 -12.68 8.76 4.56
CA VAL A 44 -12.47 8.28 3.19
C VAL A 44 -11.94 6.83 3.22
N PRO A 45 -12.61 5.86 2.56
CA PRO A 45 -12.06 4.52 2.38
C PRO A 45 -10.67 4.53 1.73
N LEU A 46 -9.74 3.78 2.29
CA LEU A 46 -8.36 3.71 1.83
C LEU A 46 -7.95 2.25 1.58
N LEU A 47 -7.36 2.01 0.41
CA LEU A 47 -6.63 0.79 0.07
C LEU A 47 -5.14 1.12 0.01
N PHE A 48 -4.31 0.30 0.66
CA PHE A 48 -2.87 0.52 0.61
C PHE A 48 -2.30 -0.10 -0.68
N LYS A 49 -1.48 0.65 -1.42
CA LYS A 49 -0.77 0.14 -2.60
C LYS A 49 0.71 0.36 -2.49
N SER A 50 1.48 -0.67 -2.80
CA SER A 50 2.89 -0.53 -3.16
C SER A 50 3.34 -1.67 -4.09
N SER A 51 4.35 -1.41 -4.92
CA SER A 51 4.92 -2.45 -5.78
C SER A 51 6.04 -3.19 -5.04
N TYR A 52 6.03 -4.52 -5.10
CA TYR A 52 7.16 -5.35 -4.62
C TYR A 52 8.30 -5.45 -5.64
N LEU A 53 7.98 -5.25 -6.93
CA LEU A 53 8.93 -5.26 -8.03
C LEU A 53 8.52 -4.25 -9.10
N LYS A 54 9.47 -3.46 -9.60
CA LYS A 54 9.32 -2.59 -10.76
C LYS A 54 10.10 -3.16 -11.95
N ALA A 55 9.38 -3.64 -12.95
CA ALA A 55 9.98 -4.16 -14.18
C ALA A 55 10.44 -3.04 -15.14
N ASN A 56 9.79 -1.87 -15.09
CA ASN A 56 10.14 -0.72 -15.92
C ASN A 56 11.25 0.08 -15.23
N ARG A 57 12.48 -0.02 -15.75
CA ARG A 57 13.66 0.62 -15.16
C ARG A 57 14.13 1.81 -15.99
N THR A 58 14.53 2.88 -15.30
CA THR A 58 15.21 4.04 -15.91
C THR A 58 16.66 3.70 -16.29
N SER A 59 17.31 2.77 -15.56
CA SER A 59 18.65 2.25 -15.84
C SER A 59 18.78 0.78 -15.39
N GLY A 60 19.77 0.05 -15.92
CA GLY A 60 19.97 -1.38 -15.61
C GLY A 60 20.22 -1.67 -14.12
N ASP A 61 20.87 -0.74 -13.43
CA ASP A 61 21.32 -0.89 -12.04
C ASP A 61 20.37 -0.26 -11.02
N ALA A 62 19.21 0.26 -11.46
CA ALA A 62 18.24 0.87 -10.56
C ALA A 62 17.65 -0.16 -9.58
N TYR A 63 17.43 0.27 -8.33
CA TYR A 63 16.68 -0.51 -7.36
C TYR A 63 15.26 -0.78 -7.87
N VAL A 64 14.83 -2.04 -7.79
CA VAL A 64 13.53 -2.49 -8.32
C VAL A 64 12.53 -2.89 -7.25
N GLY A 65 12.91 -2.86 -5.97
CA GLY A 65 12.10 -3.41 -4.89
C GLY A 65 12.68 -4.71 -4.30
N PRO A 66 12.05 -5.22 -3.24
CA PRO A 66 12.52 -6.39 -2.49
C PRO A 66 12.27 -7.72 -3.21
N GLY A 67 11.49 -7.72 -4.30
CA GLY A 67 11.06 -8.95 -4.97
C GLY A 67 9.78 -9.54 -4.37
N LEU A 68 9.30 -10.64 -4.96
CA LEU A 68 7.99 -11.20 -4.66
C LEU A 68 7.87 -11.65 -3.20
N ASP A 69 8.74 -12.53 -2.73
CA ASP A 69 8.60 -13.16 -1.41
C ASP A 69 8.68 -12.13 -0.27
N ALA A 70 9.80 -11.39 -0.20
CA ALA A 70 9.98 -10.34 0.80
C ALA A 70 8.96 -9.21 0.67
N GLY A 71 8.52 -8.88 -0.55
CA GLY A 71 7.47 -7.88 -0.76
C GLY A 71 6.11 -8.34 -0.24
N LEU A 72 5.74 -9.60 -0.46
CA LEU A 72 4.50 -10.17 0.06
C LEU A 72 4.51 -10.27 1.59
N GLU A 73 5.66 -10.60 2.19
CA GLU A 73 5.82 -10.57 3.65
C GLU A 73 5.54 -9.18 4.21
N ILE A 74 6.17 -8.14 3.63
CA ILE A 74 5.95 -6.74 4.06
C ILE A 74 4.48 -6.32 3.89
N LEU A 75 3.84 -6.66 2.76
CA LEU A 75 2.42 -6.34 2.52
C LEU A 75 1.49 -7.06 3.49
N ALA A 76 1.79 -8.33 3.82
CA ALA A 76 1.03 -9.08 4.81
C ALA A 76 1.14 -8.46 6.21
N GLU A 77 2.34 -8.00 6.59
CA GLU A 77 2.55 -7.28 7.85
C GLU A 77 1.80 -5.95 7.91
N ILE A 78 1.81 -5.17 6.81
CA ILE A 78 1.04 -3.92 6.71
C ILE A 78 -0.44 -4.21 6.92
N ARG A 79 -0.97 -5.22 6.24
CA ARG A 79 -2.37 -5.64 6.40
C ARG A 79 -2.66 -6.06 7.84
N ALA A 80 -1.79 -6.84 8.48
CA ALA A 80 -1.97 -7.28 9.86
C ALA A 80 -1.90 -6.12 10.87
N GLY A 81 -0.97 -5.17 10.68
CA GLY A 81 -0.74 -4.06 11.61
C GLY A 81 -1.71 -2.89 11.44
N THR A 82 -2.28 -2.71 10.24
CA THR A 82 -3.16 -1.56 9.95
C THR A 82 -4.61 -1.96 9.67
N GLY A 83 -4.86 -3.20 9.24
CA GLY A 83 -6.17 -3.63 8.74
C GLY A 83 -6.54 -3.04 7.38
N LEU A 84 -5.63 -2.29 6.73
CA LEU A 84 -5.86 -1.78 5.39
C LEU A 84 -5.88 -2.94 4.38
N PRO A 85 -6.84 -2.94 3.44
CA PRO A 85 -6.86 -3.85 2.32
C PRO A 85 -5.81 -3.53 1.27
#